data_AF-A0A7C1XYV0-F1
#
_entry.id   AF-A0A7C1XYV0-F1
#
_cell.length_a   1.000
_cell.length_b   1.000
_cell.length_c   1.000
_cell.angle_alpha   90.00
_cell.angle_beta   90.00
_cell.angle_gamma   90.00
#
_symmetry.space_group_name_H-M   'P 1'
#
loop_
_entity.id
_entity.type
_entity.pdbx_description
1 polymer ?
#
loop_
_entity_poly.entity_id
_entity_poly.type
_entity_poly.pdbx_seq_one_letter_code
_entity_poly.pdbx_strand_id
1 'polypeptide(L)'
;MNETVSPPDARLFLTSHCPHCPTVLAGLTQLVKEGVIGRLEAVNIEVRPDVAEALGVRAVPWLELGPFRLRGLRGPQELRQWAERAHSAEGMAEYFRELFGEGRLNEIIETVPKSPLGMDALLHLLADPEAELQVRLGIGAVMEDLEGDPALQAVAEKLGQLT
;
A
#
# COMPACT_ATOMS: atom_id res chain seq x y z
N MET A 1 -7.66 24.23 -10.04
CA MET A 1 -8.15 23.17 -10.95
C MET A 1 -8.27 21.93 -10.09
N ASN A 2 -9.48 21.44 -9.81
CA ASN A 2 -9.60 20.16 -9.10
C ASN A 2 -9.19 19.06 -10.08
N GLU A 3 -8.02 18.48 -9.89
CA GLU A 3 -7.70 17.21 -10.53
C GLU A 3 -8.75 16.20 -10.07
N THR A 4 -9.57 15.72 -10.99
CA THR A 4 -10.48 14.62 -10.74
C THR A 4 -9.63 13.39 -10.50
N VAL A 5 -9.41 13.07 -9.22
CA VAL A 5 -8.75 11.84 -8.79
C VAL A 5 -9.55 10.65 -9.37
N SER A 6 -8.91 9.89 -10.25
CA SER A 6 -9.55 8.72 -10.87
C SER A 6 -9.64 7.59 -9.85
N PRO A 7 -10.69 6.75 -9.87
CA PRO A 7 -10.75 5.57 -9.02
C PRO A 7 -9.53 4.65 -9.23
N PRO A 8 -8.97 4.03 -8.17
CA PRO A 8 -7.81 3.16 -8.32
C PRO A 8 -8.18 1.88 -9.08
N ASP A 9 -7.20 1.27 -9.74
CA ASP A 9 -7.34 -0.06 -10.32
C ASP A 9 -7.01 -1.15 -9.29
N ALA A 10 -7.57 -2.35 -9.49
CA ALA A 10 -7.33 -3.52 -8.66
C ALA A 10 -6.82 -4.71 -9.49
N ARG A 11 -5.82 -5.43 -8.99
CA ARG A 11 -5.34 -6.70 -9.52
C ARG A 11 -5.25 -7.74 -8.41
N LEU A 12 -6.05 -8.78 -8.52
CA LEU A 12 -6.13 -9.88 -7.56
C LEU A 12 -5.46 -11.14 -8.11
N PHE A 13 -4.48 -11.66 -7.38
CA PHE A 13 -3.93 -13.00 -7.60
C PHE A 13 -4.67 -14.01 -6.71
N LEU A 14 -5.12 -15.08 -7.34
CA LEU A 14 -5.91 -16.13 -6.72
C LEU A 14 -5.51 -17.51 -7.25
N THR A 15 -6.00 -18.55 -6.57
CA THR A 15 -5.95 -19.93 -7.04
C THR A 15 -7.33 -20.56 -6.90
N SER A 16 -7.57 -21.69 -7.58
CA SER A 16 -8.87 -22.38 -7.54
C SER A 16 -9.19 -22.98 -6.17
N HIS A 17 -8.17 -23.20 -5.33
CA HIS A 17 -8.26 -23.90 -4.05
C HIS A 17 -8.18 -22.97 -2.83
N CYS A 18 -7.96 -21.67 -3.05
CA CYS A 18 -7.82 -20.68 -2.00
C CYS A 18 -9.18 -20.39 -1.32
N PRO A 19 -9.35 -20.69 -0.02
CA PRO A 19 -10.65 -20.54 0.66
C PRO A 19 -11.05 -19.07 0.88
N HIS A 20 -10.09 -18.14 0.89
CA HIS A 20 -10.33 -16.71 1.10
C HIS A 20 -10.55 -15.92 -0.18
N CYS A 21 -10.11 -16.45 -1.33
CA CYS A 21 -10.15 -15.76 -2.61
C CYS A 21 -11.57 -15.43 -3.10
N PRO A 22 -12.60 -16.30 -2.91
CA PRO A 22 -13.96 -15.98 -3.31
C PRO A 22 -14.52 -14.72 -2.63
N THR A 23 -14.25 -14.54 -1.32
CA THR A 23 -14.73 -13.38 -0.56
C THR A 23 -14.10 -12.09 -1.08
N VAL A 24 -12.78 -12.09 -1.31
CA VAL A 24 -12.06 -10.92 -1.80
C VAL A 24 -12.51 -10.57 -3.23
N LEU A 25 -12.60 -11.57 -4.11
CA LEU A 25 -13.05 -11.37 -5.50
C LEU A 25 -14.49 -10.83 -5.56
N ALA A 26 -15.39 -11.34 -4.74
CA ALA A 26 -16.77 -10.86 -4.67
C ALA A 26 -16.83 -9.39 -4.22
N GLY A 27 -16.06 -9.02 -3.20
CA GLY A 27 -15.94 -7.64 -2.73
C GLY A 27 -15.43 -6.69 -3.84
N LEU A 28 -14.32 -7.04 -4.49
CA LEU A 28 -13.76 -6.25 -5.60
C LEU A 28 -14.72 -6.13 -6.78
N THR A 29 -15.43 -7.22 -7.11
CA THR A 29 -16.44 -7.22 -8.18
C THR A 29 -17.58 -6.24 -7.87
N GLN A 30 -17.94 -6.08 -6.60
CA GLN A 30 -18.94 -5.09 -6.20
C GLN A 30 -18.39 -3.66 -6.33
N LEU A 31 -17.15 -3.42 -5.89
CA LEU A 31 -16.53 -2.10 -5.96
C LEU A 31 -16.34 -1.60 -7.40
N VAL A 32 -16.02 -2.47 -8.36
CA VAL A 32 -15.91 -2.07 -9.77
C VAL A 32 -17.28 -1.72 -10.36
N LYS A 33 -18.35 -2.43 -9.97
CA LYS A 33 -19.72 -2.10 -10.41
C LYS A 33 -20.21 -0.76 -9.86
N GLU A 34 -19.77 -0.40 -8.67
CA GLU A 34 -20.09 0.86 -8.00
C GLU A 34 -19.20 2.03 -8.45
N GLY A 35 -18.15 1.76 -9.25
CA GLY A 35 -17.20 2.77 -9.70
C GLY A 35 -16.21 3.24 -8.63
N VAL A 36 -16.14 2.53 -7.50
CA VAL A 36 -15.16 2.81 -6.42
C VAL A 36 -13.75 2.41 -6.84
N ILE A 37 -13.64 1.40 -7.71
CA ILE A 37 -12.41 1.05 -8.43
C ILE A 37 -12.66 1.12 -9.94
N GLY A 38 -11.65 1.49 -10.72
CA GLY A 38 -11.77 1.74 -12.17
C GLY A 38 -11.69 0.47 -13.01
N ARG A 39 -10.84 -0.48 -12.61
CA ARG A 39 -10.62 -1.77 -13.29
C ARG A 39 -10.38 -2.86 -12.26
N LEU A 40 -10.83 -4.08 -12.58
CA LEU A 40 -10.50 -5.29 -11.83
C LEU A 40 -9.88 -6.32 -12.77
N GLU A 41 -8.65 -6.72 -12.48
CA GLU A 41 -7.98 -7.86 -13.10
C GLU A 41 -7.90 -9.02 -12.09
N ALA A 42 -8.38 -10.20 -12.47
CA ALA A 42 -8.26 -11.41 -11.66
C ALA A 42 -7.33 -12.41 -12.38
N VAL A 43 -6.21 -12.75 -11.74
CA VAL A 43 -5.19 -13.65 -12.32
C VAL A 43 -5.17 -14.95 -11.53
N ASN A 44 -5.50 -16.05 -12.19
CA ASN A 44 -5.28 -17.38 -11.63
C ASN A 44 -3.79 -17.75 -11.79
N ILE A 45 -3.06 -17.75 -10.68
CA ILE A 45 -1.62 -18.00 -10.69
C ILE A 45 -1.26 -19.48 -10.84
N GLU A 46 -2.22 -20.40 -10.76
CA GLU A 46 -2.02 -21.81 -11.15
C GLU A 46 -1.85 -21.94 -12.66
N VAL A 47 -2.43 -21.01 -13.43
CA VAL A 47 -2.36 -20.96 -14.90
C VAL A 47 -1.30 -19.97 -15.38
N ARG A 48 -1.05 -18.91 -14.60
CA ARG A 48 -0.10 -17.82 -14.90
C ARG A 48 0.88 -17.58 -13.73
N PRO A 49 1.74 -18.57 -13.39
CA PRO A 49 2.68 -18.46 -12.27
C PRO A 49 3.74 -17.37 -12.49
N ASP A 50 4.10 -17.12 -13.75
CA ASP A 50 5.08 -16.12 -14.18
C ASP A 50 4.79 -14.72 -13.62
N VAL A 51 3.50 -14.36 -13.57
CA VAL A 51 3.05 -13.05 -13.10
C VAL A 51 3.24 -12.89 -11.58
N ALA A 52 3.05 -13.97 -10.82
CA ALA A 52 3.23 -13.99 -9.37
C ALA A 52 4.72 -14.01 -8.99
N GLU A 53 5.53 -14.79 -9.69
CA GLU A 53 6.97 -14.92 -9.46
C GLU A 53 7.72 -13.61 -9.69
N ALA A 54 7.38 -12.89 -10.76
CA ALA A 54 7.95 -11.58 -11.07
C ALA A 54 7.75 -10.54 -9.96
N LEU A 55 6.73 -10.73 -9.11
CA LEU A 55 6.37 -9.86 -8.00
C LEU A 55 6.70 -10.47 -6.63
N GLY A 56 7.35 -11.64 -6.58
CA GLY A 56 7.70 -12.33 -5.34
C GLY A 56 6.49 -12.75 -4.50
N VAL A 57 5.32 -12.98 -5.12
CA VAL A 57 4.10 -13.34 -4.41
C VAL A 57 4.18 -14.79 -3.92
N ARG A 58 4.11 -14.98 -2.60
CA ARG A 58 4.27 -16.29 -1.95
C ARG A 58 2.95 -16.92 -1.46
N ALA A 59 1.88 -16.14 -1.41
CA ALA A 59 0.59 -16.58 -0.90
C ALA A 59 -0.54 -15.82 -1.57
N VAL A 60 -1.71 -16.45 -1.65
CA VAL A 60 -2.96 -15.86 -2.13
C VAL A 60 -4.03 -15.85 -1.03
N PRO A 61 -5.03 -14.95 -1.07
CA PRO A 61 -5.20 -13.88 -2.05
C PRO A 61 -4.16 -12.77 -1.87
N TRP A 62 -3.62 -12.28 -2.98
CA TRP A 62 -2.70 -11.15 -3.01
C TRP A 62 -3.30 -10.07 -3.90
N LEU A 63 -3.45 -8.86 -3.39
CA LEU A 63 -4.18 -7.79 -4.04
C LEU A 63 -3.29 -6.56 -4.18
N GLU A 64 -3.14 -6.10 -5.41
CA GLU A 64 -2.68 -4.74 -5.70
C GLU A 64 -3.92 -3.85 -5.89
N LEU A 65 -4.08 -2.82 -5.05
CA LEU A 65 -5.20 -1.87 -5.09
C LEU A 65 -4.63 -0.46 -5.09
N GLY A 66 -4.55 0.16 -6.27
CA GLY A 66 -3.79 1.39 -6.46
C GLY A 66 -2.35 1.22 -5.96
N PRO A 67 -1.88 2.03 -5.01
CA PRO A 67 -0.52 1.92 -4.47
C PRO A 67 -0.34 0.79 -3.44
N PHE A 68 -1.41 0.13 -3.00
CA PHE A 68 -1.36 -0.80 -1.88
C PHE A 68 -1.20 -2.25 -2.33
N ARG A 69 -0.35 -3.02 -1.63
CA ARG A 69 -0.18 -4.46 -1.81
C ARG A 69 -0.66 -5.21 -0.57
N LEU A 70 -1.95 -5.56 -0.58
CA LEU A 70 -2.69 -6.18 0.51
C LEU A 70 -2.65 -7.72 0.41
N ARG A 71 -2.53 -8.41 1.55
CA ARG A 71 -2.32 -9.88 1.60
C ARG A 71 -3.35 -10.58 2.48
N GLY A 72 -3.89 -11.69 1.99
CA GLY A 72 -4.82 -12.51 2.75
C GLY A 72 -6.26 -12.00 2.70
N LEU A 73 -7.11 -12.56 3.55
CA LEU A 73 -8.53 -12.22 3.58
C LEU A 73 -8.71 -10.71 3.88
N ARG A 74 -9.55 -10.06 3.08
CA ARG A 74 -9.98 -8.67 3.26
C ARG A 74 -11.50 -8.60 3.13
N GLY A 75 -12.16 -7.95 4.07
CA GLY A 75 -13.62 -7.81 4.06
C GLY A 75 -14.10 -6.76 3.04
N PRO A 76 -15.36 -6.80 2.55
CA PRO A 76 -15.86 -5.82 1.58
C PRO A 76 -15.75 -4.36 2.04
N GLN A 77 -16.03 -4.09 3.33
CA GLN A 77 -15.93 -2.75 3.90
C GLN A 77 -14.47 -2.28 3.99
N GLU A 78 -13.56 -3.18 4.32
CA GLU A 78 -12.12 -2.91 4.38
C GLU A 78 -11.56 -2.63 2.98
N LEU A 79 -11.95 -3.42 1.97
CA LEU A 79 -11.59 -3.19 0.57
C LEU A 79 -12.05 -1.81 0.08
N ARG A 80 -13.26 -1.40 0.46
CA ARG A 80 -13.76 -0.05 0.17
C ARG A 80 -12.88 1.01 0.83
N GLN A 81 -12.60 0.88 2.12
CA GLN A 81 -11.77 1.85 2.84
C GLN A 81 -10.39 2.00 2.20
N TRP A 82 -9.78 0.90 1.77
CA TRP A 82 -8.51 0.95 1.04
C TRP A 82 -8.63 1.64 -0.32
N ALA A 83 -9.70 1.36 -1.08
CA ALA A 83 -9.90 2.03 -2.38
C ALA A 83 -10.08 3.55 -2.21
N GLU A 84 -10.83 3.98 -1.19
CA GLU A 84 -11.07 5.39 -0.88
C GLU A 84 -9.79 6.11 -0.39
N ARG A 85 -8.87 5.37 0.24
CA ARG A 85 -7.57 5.85 0.74
C ARG A 85 -6.46 5.92 -0.31
N ALA A 86 -6.65 5.34 -1.49
CA ALA A 86 -5.58 5.13 -2.48
C ALA A 86 -4.86 6.40 -2.97
N HIS A 87 -5.41 7.58 -2.71
CA HIS A 87 -4.90 8.85 -3.20
C HIS A 87 -4.64 9.88 -2.10
N SER A 88 -4.49 9.44 -0.84
CA SER A 88 -4.19 10.34 0.28
C SER A 88 -2.92 9.95 1.03
N ALA A 89 -2.22 10.95 1.57
CA ALA A 89 -1.04 10.73 2.40
C ALA A 89 -1.41 9.98 3.69
N GLU A 90 -2.60 10.26 4.25
CA GLU A 90 -3.15 9.53 5.39
C GLU A 90 -3.40 8.05 5.03
N GLY A 91 -3.91 7.78 3.83
CA GLY A 91 -4.12 6.42 3.35
C GLY A 91 -2.81 5.65 3.21
N MET A 92 -1.77 6.30 2.69
CA MET A 92 -0.42 5.75 2.61
C MET A 92 0.21 5.56 3.99
N ALA A 93 -0.05 6.46 4.95
CA ALA A 93 0.40 6.32 6.33
C ALA A 93 -0.24 5.11 7.01
N GLU A 94 -1.54 4.89 6.85
CA GLU A 94 -2.20 3.67 7.34
C GLU A 94 -1.62 2.40 6.70
N TYR A 95 -1.31 2.45 5.40
CA TYR A 95 -0.65 1.34 4.72
C TYR A 95 0.73 1.04 5.30
N PHE A 96 1.53 2.07 5.56
CA PHE A 96 2.83 1.89 6.21
C PHE A 96 2.71 1.37 7.64
N ARG A 97 1.68 1.76 8.41
CA ARG A 97 1.41 1.14 9.72
C ARG A 97 1.15 -0.35 9.60
N GLU A 98 0.34 -0.79 8.63
CA GLU A 98 0.11 -2.21 8.36
C GLU A 98 1.44 -2.91 8.01
N LEU A 99 2.26 -2.33 7.13
CA LEU A 99 3.56 -2.90 6.76
C LEU A 99 4.54 -2.98 7.94
N PHE A 100 4.60 -1.97 8.81
CA PHE A 100 5.42 -2.01 10.02
C PHE A 100 4.92 -3.10 10.99
N GLY A 101 3.62 -3.19 11.21
CA GLY A 101 3.00 -4.23 12.05
C GLY A 101 3.26 -5.64 11.52
N GLU A 102 3.34 -5.81 10.20
CA GLU A 102 3.67 -7.08 9.54
C GLU A 102 5.19 -7.34 9.41
N GLY A 103 6.05 -6.41 9.85
CA GLY A 103 7.51 -6.52 9.72
C GLY A 103 8.03 -6.44 8.28
N ARG A 104 7.28 -5.80 7.38
CA ARG A 104 7.58 -5.67 5.93
C ARG A 104 8.37 -4.40 5.62
N LEU A 105 9.42 -4.12 6.40
CA LEU A 105 10.23 -2.91 6.31
C LEU A 105 10.77 -2.64 4.90
N ASN A 106 11.30 -3.66 4.23
CA ASN A 106 11.88 -3.53 2.89
C ASN A 106 10.87 -3.01 1.86
N GLU A 107 9.59 -3.34 2.01
CA GLU A 107 8.56 -2.86 1.09
C GLU A 107 8.29 -1.36 1.29
N ILE A 108 8.45 -0.85 2.52
CA ILE A 108 8.32 0.58 2.81
C ILE A 108 9.50 1.31 2.18
N ILE A 109 10.72 0.84 2.42
CA ILE A 109 11.96 1.39 1.84
C ILE A 109 11.87 1.48 0.31
N GLU A 110 11.38 0.43 -0.34
CA GLU A 110 11.21 0.43 -1.79
C GLU A 110 10.09 1.35 -2.30
N THR A 111 9.06 1.58 -1.49
CA THR A 111 7.85 2.34 -1.88
C THR A 111 8.03 3.84 -1.69
N VAL A 112 8.67 4.26 -0.60
CA VAL A 112 8.83 5.67 -0.22
C VAL A 112 9.39 6.55 -1.35
N PRO A 113 10.52 6.20 -2.01
CA PRO A 113 11.09 7.05 -3.05
C PRO A 113 10.31 7.00 -4.38
N LYS A 114 9.47 5.97 -4.59
CA LYS A 114 8.70 5.77 -5.84
C LYS A 114 7.29 6.36 -5.77
N SER A 115 6.79 6.60 -4.57
CA SER A 115 5.44 7.09 -4.32
C SER A 115 5.48 8.61 -4.10
N PRO A 116 4.68 9.41 -4.81
CA PRO A 116 4.59 10.86 -4.57
C PRO A 116 4.07 11.18 -3.16
N LEU A 117 3.39 10.24 -2.51
CA LEU A 117 2.85 10.36 -1.15
C LEU A 117 3.73 9.66 -0.10
N GLY A 118 4.79 8.95 -0.51
CA GLY A 118 5.57 8.07 0.35
C GLY A 118 6.28 8.83 1.48
N MET A 119 7.03 9.87 1.13
CA MET A 119 7.74 10.68 2.13
C MET A 119 6.76 11.42 3.06
N ASP A 120 5.70 12.01 2.51
CA ASP A 120 4.68 12.70 3.31
C ASP A 120 3.99 11.75 4.30
N ALA A 121 3.72 10.51 3.90
CA ALA A 121 3.16 9.49 4.78
C ALA A 121 4.11 9.11 5.94
N LEU A 122 5.41 8.98 5.68
CA LEU A 122 6.40 8.75 6.74
C LEU A 122 6.43 9.92 7.73
N LEU A 123 6.41 11.16 7.24
CA LEU A 123 6.39 12.34 8.10
C LEU A 123 5.10 12.43 8.91
N HIS A 124 3.96 12.05 8.32
CA HIS A 124 2.69 11.97 9.04
C HIS A 124 2.77 10.98 10.21
N LEU A 125 3.37 9.80 9.99
CA LEU A 125 3.58 8.83 11.06
C LEU A 125 4.62 9.27 12.10
N LEU A 126 5.68 9.98 11.67
CA LEU A 126 6.69 10.51 12.57
C LEU A 126 6.12 11.57 13.52
N ALA A 127 5.16 12.37 13.03
CA ALA A 127 4.49 13.40 13.79
C ALA A 127 3.42 12.86 14.76
N ASP A 128 3.07 11.58 14.65
CA ASP A 128 2.04 10.93 15.48
C ASP A 128 2.63 10.49 16.85
N PRO A 129 2.31 11.19 17.96
CA PRO A 129 2.86 10.84 19.28
C PRO A 129 2.32 9.53 19.83
N GLU A 130 1.16 9.08 19.34
CA GLU A 130 0.49 7.85 19.77
C GLU A 130 0.89 6.63 18.92
N ALA A 131 1.80 6.81 17.96
CA ALA A 131 2.30 5.72 17.15
C ALA A 131 2.92 4.61 18.01
N GLU A 132 2.55 3.36 17.69
CA GLU A 132 3.06 2.17 18.36
C GLU A 132 4.60 2.10 18.30
N LEU A 133 5.23 1.55 19.33
CA LEU A 133 6.70 1.50 19.42
C LEU A 133 7.36 0.88 18.19
N GLN A 134 6.77 -0.18 17.64
CA GLN A 134 7.22 -0.85 16.41
C GLN A 134 7.20 0.08 15.18
N VAL A 135 6.19 0.93 15.05
CA VAL A 135 6.09 1.92 13.98
C VAL A 135 7.18 2.96 14.16
N ARG A 136 7.38 3.48 15.38
CA ARG A 136 8.40 4.50 15.68
C ARG A 136 9.83 4.00 15.41
N LEU A 137 10.15 2.78 15.83
CA LEU A 137 11.44 2.15 15.53
C LEU A 137 11.60 1.89 14.04
N GLY A 138 10.54 1.43 13.38
CA GLY A 138 10.52 1.20 11.94
C GLY A 138 10.79 2.47 11.14
N ILE A 139 10.18 3.60 11.50
CA ILE A 139 10.45 4.89 10.84
C ILE A 139 11.93 5.25 10.93
N GLY A 140 12.55 5.11 12.10
CA GLY A 140 14.00 5.35 12.25
C GLY A 140 14.82 4.50 11.29
N ALA A 141 14.53 3.20 11.21
CA ALA A 141 15.22 2.28 10.29
C ALA A 141 15.00 2.65 8.81
N VAL A 142 13.79 3.08 8.42
CA VAL A 142 13.54 3.55 7.05
C VAL A 142 14.35 4.82 6.74
N MET A 143 14.39 5.77 7.67
CA MET A 143 15.13 7.02 7.46
C MET A 143 16.64 6.79 7.37
N GLU A 144 17.18 5.85 8.16
CA GLU A 144 18.58 5.42 8.07
C GLU A 144 18.89 4.76 6.72
N ASP A 145 18.02 3.88 6.22
CA ASP A 145 18.23 3.22 4.93
C ASP A 145 18.10 4.19 3.74
N LEU A 146 17.27 5.22 3.89
CA LEU A 146 17.12 6.32 2.92
C LEU A 146 18.20 7.41 3.08
N GLU A 147 19.24 7.21 3.87
CA GLU A 147 20.33 8.18 3.99
C GLU A 147 20.95 8.48 2.61
N GLY A 148 20.96 9.76 2.24
CA GLY A 148 21.45 10.21 0.93
C GLY A 148 20.43 10.11 -0.20
N ASP A 149 19.23 9.56 0.03
CA ASP A 149 18.15 9.57 -0.95
C ASP A 149 17.64 11.01 -1.18
N PRO A 150 17.43 11.43 -2.45
CA PRO A 150 16.97 12.78 -2.77
C PRO A 150 15.66 13.18 -2.09
N ALA A 151 14.73 12.24 -1.90
CA ALA A 151 13.45 12.52 -1.25
C ALA A 151 13.65 12.91 0.21
N LEU A 152 14.55 12.23 0.93
CA LEU A 152 14.87 12.54 2.33
C LEU A 152 15.68 13.83 2.44
N GLN A 153 16.65 14.05 1.55
CA GLN A 153 17.43 15.30 1.50
C GLN A 153 16.54 16.53 1.33
N ALA A 154 15.58 16.47 0.41
CA ALA A 154 14.65 17.57 0.18
C ALA A 154 13.81 17.93 1.42
N VAL A 155 13.49 16.94 2.26
CA VAL A 155 12.81 17.18 3.54
C VAL A 155 13.76 17.77 4.57
N ALA A 156 14.96 17.20 4.71
CA ALA A 156 15.96 17.68 5.65
C ALA A 156 16.34 19.14 5.41
N GLU A 157 16.49 19.55 4.14
CA GLU A 157 16.75 20.94 3.76
C GLU A 157 15.61 21.88 4.19
N LYS A 158 14.35 21.48 3.97
CA LYS A 158 13.18 22.27 4.39
C LYS A 158 13.12 22.41 5.91
N LEU A 159 13.41 21.34 6.66
CA LEU A 159 13.43 21.37 8.12
C LEU A 159 14.57 22.26 8.65
N GLY A 160 15.74 22.21 8.02
CA GLY A 160 16.88 23.06 8.39
C GLY A 160 16.65 24.56 8.19
N GLN A 161 15.65 24.94 7.38
CA GLN A 161 15.23 26.34 7.22
C GLN A 161 14.32 26.84 8.36
N LEU A 162 13.83 25.95 9.23
CA LEU A 162 12.94 26.29 10.35
C LEU A 162 13.71 26.67 11.64
N THR A 163 15.03 26.52 11.65
CA THR A 163 15.94 26.82 12.77
C THR A 163 16.86 27.98 12.44
#